data_AF-A0A970YW26-F1
#
_entry.id   AF-A0A970YW26-F1
#
_cell.length_a   1.000
_cell.length_b   1.000
_cell.length_c   1.000
_cell.angle_alpha   90.00
_cell.angle_beta   90.00
_cell.angle_gamma   90.00
#
_symmetry.space_group_name_H-M   'P 1'
#
loop_
_entity.id
_entity.type
_entity.pdbx_description
1 polymer ?
#
loop_
_entity_poly.entity_id
_entity_poly.type
_entity_poly.pdbx_seq_one_letter_code
_entity_poly.pdbx_strand_id
1 'polypeptide(L)' 'MNKIVLNLGLLVFFLSVIFYSQQGLMIEDVLLRSFILFFVVTLLLGIIVLAFIKAINKTAISKGKNLNLNENIVGSKENE' A
#
# COMPACT_ATOMS: atom_id res chain seq x y z
N MET A 1 -3.22 -10.42 -1.71
CA MET A 1 -2.41 -9.42 -0.97
C MET A 1 -1.24 -9.03 -1.84
N ASN A 2 -0.82 -7.76 -1.87
CA ASN A 2 0.35 -7.35 -2.66
C ASN A 2 1.58 -8.11 -2.13
N LYS A 3 2.25 -8.94 -2.96
CA LYS A 3 3.39 -9.77 -2.54
C LYS A 3 4.49 -8.94 -1.88
N ILE A 4 4.66 -7.70 -2.35
CA ILE A 4 5.64 -6.76 -1.79
C ILE A 4 5.35 -6.46 -0.31
N VAL A 5 4.08 -6.31 0.08
CA VAL A 5 3.66 -5.92 1.44
C VAL A 5 3.98 -7.05 2.41
N LEU A 6 3.72 -8.30 2.02
CA LEU A 6 4.04 -9.46 2.83
C LEU A 6 5.55 -9.62 3.01
N ASN A 7 6.34 -9.46 1.94
CA ASN A 7 7.79 -9.58 2.00
C ASN A 7 8.42 -8.48 2.87
N LEU A 8 7.93 -7.23 2.77
CA LEU A 8 8.35 -6.12 3.63
C LEU A 8 7.97 -6.37 5.08
N GLY A 9 6.76 -6.87 5.33
CA GLY A 9 6.33 -7.28 6.66
C GLY A 9 7.26 -8.34 7.24
N LEU A 10 7.54 -9.42 6.49
CA LEU A 10 8.43 -10.49 6.93
C LEU A 10 9.86 -10.00 7.20
N LEU A 11 10.38 -9.07 6.40
CA LEU A 11 11.66 -8.44 6.66
C LEU A 11 11.67 -7.72 8.01
N VAL A 12 10.64 -6.91 8.28
CA VAL A 12 10.47 -6.20 9.55
C VAL A 12 10.30 -7.19 10.71
N PHE A 13 9.59 -8.29 10.50
CA PHE A 13 9.45 -9.37 11.48
C PHE A 13 10.83 -9.92 11.89
N PHE A 14 11.65 -10.36 10.93
CA PHE A 14 12.98 -10.90 11.23
C PHE A 14 13.91 -9.86 11.86
N LEU A 15 13.86 -8.61 11.41
CA LEU A 15 14.60 -7.51 12.05
C LEU A 15 14.17 -7.30 13.51
N SER A 16 12.86 -7.36 13.80
CA SER A 16 12.35 -7.22 15.16
C SER A 16 12.76 -8.41 16.05
N VAL A 17 12.79 -9.63 15.51
CA VAL A 17 13.29 -10.80 16.24
C VAL A 17 14.75 -10.60 16.64
N ILE A 18 15.59 -10.15 15.70
CA ILE A 18 17.01 -9.85 15.97
C ILE A 18 17.13 -8.77 17.06
N PHE A 19 16.34 -7.70 16.96
CA PHE A 19 16.37 -6.59 17.90
C PHE A 19 15.92 -6.98 19.32
N TYR A 20 14.81 -7.70 19.46
CA TYR A 20 14.30 -8.12 20.77
C TYR A 20 15.12 -9.27 21.38
N SER A 21 15.73 -10.12 20.55
CA SER A 21 16.64 -11.18 21.01
C SER A 21 17.87 -10.61 21.75
N GLN A 22 18.34 -9.43 21.34
CA GLN A 22 19.48 -8.75 22.00
C GLN A 22 19.14 -8.16 23.37
N GLN A 23 17.87 -8.14 23.79
CA GLN A 23 17.43 -7.51 25.05
C GLN A 23 17.42 -8.49 26.23
N GLY A 24 17.84 -9.74 26.04
CA GLY A 24 17.82 -10.76 27.09
C GLY A 24 16.40 -11.20 27.51
N LEU A 25 15.41 -10.93 26.66
CA LEU A 25 14.03 -11.38 26.85
C LEU A 25 13.92 -12.90 26.62
N MET A 26 12.90 -13.52 27.22
CA MET A 26 12.56 -14.92 26.93
C MET A 26 12.13 -15.06 25.47
N ILE A 27 12.39 -16.21 24.85
CA ILE A 27 12.10 -16.44 23.43
C ILE A 27 10.61 -16.24 23.08
N GLU A 28 9.71 -16.57 24.01
CA GLU A 28 8.27 -16.38 23.89
C GLU A 28 7.91 -14.89 23.75
N ASP A 29 8.51 -14.04 24.60
CA ASP A 29 8.32 -12.59 24.55
C ASP A 29 8.89 -11.97 23.27
N VAL A 30 10.06 -12.44 22.84
CA VAL A 30 10.69 -12.01 21.58
C VAL A 30 9.76 -12.29 20.40
N LEU A 31 9.24 -13.51 20.31
CA LEU A 31 8.35 -13.90 19.22
C LEU A 31 7.02 -13.15 19.28
N LEU A 32 6.43 -13.00 20.46
CA LEU A 32 5.14 -12.31 20.62
C LEU A 32 5.26 -10.83 20.23
N ARG A 33 6.26 -10.11 20.73
CA ARG A 33 6.48 -8.70 20.40
C ARG A 33 6.78 -8.51 18.92
N SER A 34 7.63 -9.37 18.35
CA SER A 34 7.97 -9.35 16.92
C SER A 34 6.73 -9.59 16.06
N PHE A 35 5.88 -10.53 16.45
CA PHE A 35 4.64 -10.86 15.73
C PHE A 35 3.62 -9.72 15.76
N ILE A 36 3.46 -9.06 16.92
CA ILE A 36 2.61 -7.87 17.04
C ILE A 36 3.12 -6.76 16.10
N LEU A 37 4.44 -6.51 16.11
CA LEU A 37 5.06 -5.47 15.29
C LEU A 37 4.91 -5.78 13.79
N PHE A 38 5.10 -7.04 13.40
CA PHE A 38 4.81 -7.53 12.04
C PHE A 38 3.37 -7.24 11.62
N PHE A 39 2.39 -7.56 12.46
CA PHE A 39 0.98 -7.40 12.12
C PHE A 39 0.62 -5.92 11.95
N VAL A 40 1.04 -5.07 12.90
CA VAL A 40 0.79 -3.62 12.85
C VAL A 40 1.41 -3.00 11.60
N VAL A 41 2.68 -3.29 11.32
CA VAL A 41 3.39 -2.73 10.16
C VAL A 41 2.77 -3.22 8.85
N THR A 42 2.46 -4.51 8.74
CA THR A 42 1.87 -5.09 7.52
C THR A 42 0.48 -4.48 7.24
N LEU A 43 -0.31 -4.24 8.28
CA LEU A 43 -1.66 -3.66 8.15
C LEU A 43 -1.59 -2.19 7.73
N LEU A 44 -0.72 -1.40 8.36
CA LEU A 44 -0.44 0.00 7.97
C LEU A 44 0.04 0.10 6.52
N LEU A 45 1.02 -0.73 6.15
CA LEU A 45 1.57 -0.74 4.80
C LEU A 45 0.51 -1.15 3.76
N GLY A 46 -0.37 -2.10 4.12
CA GLY A 46 -1.53 -2.47 3.31
C GLY A 46 -2.46 -1.30 3.03
N ILE A 47 -2.81 -0.51 4.05
CA ILE A 47 -3.65 0.68 3.90
C ILE A 47 -2.97 1.71 2.99
N ILE A 48 -1.68 1.97 3.20
CA ILE A 48 -0.89 2.91 2.39
C ILE A 48 -0.90 2.49 0.92
N VAL A 49 -0.60 1.23 0.63
CA VAL A 49 -0.60 0.70 -0.74
C VAL A 49 -1.98 0.84 -1.40
N LEU A 50 -3.06 0.55 -0.68
CA LEU A 50 -4.42 0.75 -1.19
C LEU A 50 -4.72 2.23 -1.47
N ALA A 51 -4.29 3.14 -0.60
CA ALA A 51 -4.43 4.57 -0.81
C ALA A 51 -3.67 5.05 -2.06
N PHE A 52 -2.43 4.59 -2.25
CA PHE A 52 -1.64 4.89 -3.45
C PHE A 52 -2.30 4.37 -4.73
N ILE A 53 -2.74 3.11 -4.75
CA ILE A 53 -3.44 2.53 -5.91
C ILE A 53 -4.70 3.35 -6.24
N LYS A 54 -5.47 3.73 -5.21
CA LYS A 54 -6.67 4.55 -5.38
C LYS A 54 -6.35 5.94 -5.92
N ALA A 55 -5.27 6.58 -5.45
CA ALA A 55 -4.83 7.89 -5.92
C ALA A 55 -4.39 7.83 -7.40
N ILE A 56 -3.61 6.81 -7.78
CA ILE A 56 -3.19 6.60 -9.17
C ILE A 56 -4.41 6.37 -10.08
N ASN A 57 -5.31 5.47 -9.68
CA ASN A 57 -6.51 5.17 -10.47
C ASN A 57 -7.43 6.37 -10.60
N LYS A 58 -7.60 7.18 -9.55
CA LYS A 58 -8.39 8.42 -9.61
C LYS A 58 -7.80 9.40 -10.64
N THR A 59 -6.49 9.56 -10.66
CA THR A 59 -5.80 10.44 -11.62
C THR A 59 -5.98 9.93 -13.05
N ALA A 60 -5.76 8.63 -13.30
CA ALA A 60 -5.93 8.02 -14.62
C ALA A 60 -7.38 8.17 -15.15
N ILE A 61 -8.38 7.88 -14.30
CA ILE A 61 -9.80 8.02 -14.64
C ILE A 61 -10.17 9.49 -14.90
N SER A 62 -9.67 10.43 -14.10
CA SER A 62 -9.92 11.87 -14.31
C SER A 62 -9.35 12.38 -15.63
N LYS A 63 -8.21 11.83 -16.08
CA LYS A 63 -7.57 12.18 -17.34
C LYS A 63 -8.34 11.61 -18.54
N GLY A 64 -8.80 10.36 -18.45
CA GLY A 64 -9.65 9.74 -19.47
C GLY A 64 -11.03 10.40 -19.62
N LYS A 65 -11.62 10.88 -18.51
CA LYS A 65 -12.89 11.60 -18.51
C LYS A 65 -12.80 12.98 -19.19
N ASN A 66 -11.70 13.69 -19.01
CA ASN A 66 -11.47 14.99 -19.68
C ASN A 66 -11.24 14.87 -21.19
N LEU A 67 -10.67 13.75 -21.66
CA LEU A 67 -10.52 13.47 -23.09
C LEU A 67 -11.88 13.20 -23.77
N ASN A 68 -12.75 12.40 -23.14
CA ASN A 68 -14.10 12.11 -23.66
C ASN A 68 -15.03 13.34 -23.65
N LEU A 69 -14.84 14.27 -22.72
CA LEU A 69 -15.59 15.54 -22.69
C LEU A 69 -15.17 16.50 -23.82
N ASN A 70 -13.90 16.49 -24.23
CA ASN A 70 -13.42 17.34 -25.33
C ASN A 70 -13.86 16.82 -26.70
N GLU A 71 -13.87 15.50 -26.93
CA GLU A 71 -14.37 14.92 -28.19
C GLU A 71 -15.85 15.27 -28.46
N ASN A 72 -16.69 15.25 -27.42
CA ASN A 72 -18.12 15.59 -27.56
C ASN A 72 -18.38 17.10 -27.76
N ILE A 73 -17.43 17.98 -27.42
CA ILE A 73 -17.56 19.43 -27.65
C ILE A 73 -17.04 19.81 -29.05
N VAL A 74 -16.05 19.09 -29.57
CA VAL A 74 -15.49 19.31 -30.91
C VAL A 74 -16.45 18.80 -32.00
N GLY A 75 -17.14 17.66 -31.79
CA GLY A 75 -18.11 17.12 -32.75
C GLY A 75 -19.43 17.89 -32.87
N SER A 76 -19.68 18.87 -32.00
CA SER A 76 -20.92 19.68 -32.05
C SER A 76 -20.79 20.98 -32.84
N LYS A 77 -19.61 21.31 -33.38
CA LYS A 77 -19.36 22.56 -34.13
C LYS A 77 -19.25 22.39 -35.65
N GLU A 78 -19.40 21.17 -36.16
CA GLU A 78 -19.25 20.89 -37.60
C GLU A 78 -20.58 20.90 -38.37
N ASN A 79 -21.71 21.22 -37.71
CA ASN A 79 -23.03 21.31 -38.31
C ASN A 79 -23.72 22.64 -37.96
N GLU A 80 -23.17 23.77 -38.42
CA GLU A 80 -23.89 25.04 -38.60
C GLU A 80 -23.52 25.67 -39.95
#